data_AF-A0A968SG11-F1
#
_entry.id   AF-A0A968SG11-F1
#
_cell.length_a   1.000
_cell.length_b   1.000
_cell.length_c   1.000
_cell.angle_alpha   90.00
_cell.angle_beta   90.00
_cell.angle_gamma   90.00
#
_symmetry.space_group_name_H-M   'P 1'
#
loop_
_entity.id
_entity.type
_entity.pdbx_description
1 polymer ?
#
loop_
_entity_poly.entity_id
_entity_poly.type
_entity_poly.pdbx_seq_one_letter_code
_entity_poly.pdbx_strand_id
1 'polypeptide(L)'
;MQKPGQIYTNIRIRFRHPTESWILMEGSIVNLLHLKGVEALVINSRSIHEVKKLQDSLKEHQYKLEGIIDNSPAGIYMKDRQGHYMILNDAWQEILNLPKEDILGKTDFEILPPKQASIITHNDEKVMKSGQIMKLQESVSYPDGSERYFLTNKFSLLNAENEVMGICGVSNEVTELKNTQFALEKSESWFKAIVQNSLDFVTVVDNDGIKKYVTPSVKKILGFSPAEYLDINFFDNIHPDHELNLISSFKELINKKSKRRIKIYSKIKNSKINGFGSNIFLVINFKTSI
;
A
#
# COMPACT_ATOMS: atom_id res chain seq x y z
N MET A 1 -20.44 4.11 -66.26
CA MET A 1 -19.87 2.76 -66.01
C MET A 1 -19.40 2.20 -67.35
N GLN A 2 -18.09 2.20 -67.63
CA GLN A 2 -17.53 2.07 -69.00
C GLN A 2 -16.90 0.71 -69.34
N LYS A 3 -16.95 -0.30 -68.48
CA LYS A 3 -16.41 -1.65 -68.80
C LYS A 3 -17.41 -2.75 -68.45
N PRO A 4 -17.89 -3.53 -69.46
CA PRO A 4 -18.72 -4.72 -69.24
C PRO A 4 -18.02 -5.75 -68.34
N GLY A 5 -18.75 -6.39 -67.42
CA GLY A 5 -18.22 -7.43 -66.53
C GLY A 5 -17.36 -6.93 -65.35
N GLN A 6 -17.16 -5.62 -65.23
CA GLN A 6 -16.38 -5.04 -64.14
C GLN A 6 -17.12 -5.14 -62.80
N ILE A 7 -16.42 -5.61 -61.77
CA ILE A 7 -16.88 -5.68 -60.39
C ILE A 7 -16.35 -4.46 -59.65
N TYR A 8 -17.25 -3.71 -59.01
CA TYR A 8 -16.90 -2.65 -58.06
C TYR A 8 -17.18 -3.17 -56.64
N THR A 9 -16.16 -3.24 -55.79
CA THR A 9 -16.25 -3.73 -54.41
C THR A 9 -16.09 -2.58 -53.40
N ASN A 10 -16.34 -2.85 -52.12
CA ASN A 10 -16.17 -1.90 -50.99
C ASN A 10 -17.02 -0.63 -51.09
N ILE A 11 -18.18 -0.70 -51.76
CA ILE A 11 -19.10 0.44 -51.83
C ILE A 11 -19.87 0.50 -50.51
N ARG A 12 -19.71 1.60 -49.77
CA ARG A 12 -20.41 1.82 -48.49
C ARG A 12 -21.57 2.77 -48.68
N ILE A 13 -22.78 2.31 -48.36
CA ILE A 13 -24.01 3.07 -48.53
C ILE A 13 -24.81 3.00 -47.23
N ARG A 14 -25.42 4.12 -46.84
CA ARG A 14 -26.39 4.14 -45.75
C ARG A 14 -27.80 3.93 -46.31
N PHE A 15 -28.48 2.90 -45.82
CA PHE A 15 -29.88 2.62 -46.16
C PHE A 15 -30.78 3.02 -44.99
N ARG A 16 -31.91 3.64 -45.28
CA ARG A 16 -32.93 3.93 -44.27
C ARG A 16 -33.77 2.67 -44.04
N HIS A 17 -33.75 2.16 -42.82
CA HIS A 17 -34.61 1.06 -42.39
C HIS A 17 -36.04 1.57 -42.17
N PRO A 18 -37.08 0.74 -42.32
CA PRO A 18 -38.48 1.12 -42.07
C PRO A 18 -38.75 1.69 -40.67
N THR A 19 -37.90 1.38 -39.68
CA THR A 19 -37.95 1.94 -38.32
C THR A 19 -37.26 3.30 -38.18
N GLU A 20 -37.03 4.02 -39.30
CA GLU A 20 -36.30 5.30 -39.40
C GLU A 20 -34.82 5.29 -38.97
N SER A 21 -34.25 4.13 -38.67
CA SER A 21 -32.81 4.00 -38.37
C SER A 21 -31.99 3.88 -39.66
N TRP A 22 -30.74 4.34 -39.63
CA TRP A 22 -29.81 4.19 -40.75
C TRP A 22 -28.93 2.96 -40.57
N ILE A 23 -28.94 2.06 -41.56
CA ILE A 23 -28.09 0.86 -41.59
C ILE A 23 -26.95 1.12 -42.56
N LEU A 24 -25.72 0.90 -42.09
CA LEU A 24 -24.55 0.92 -42.94
C LEU A 24 -24.42 -0.43 -43.66
N MET A 25 -24.48 -0.39 -44.99
CA MET A 25 -24.30 -1.57 -45.84
C MET A 25 -23.02 -1.44 -46.67
N GLU A 26 -22.34 -2.58 -46.82
CA GLU A 26 -21.24 -2.76 -47.74
C GLU A 26 -21.73 -3.60 -48.91
N GLY A 27 -21.47 -3.13 -50.12
CA GLY A 27 -21.94 -3.80 -51.31
C GLY A 27 -20.91 -3.88 -52.42
N SER A 28 -21.21 -4.77 -53.36
CA SER A 28 -20.53 -4.84 -54.65
C SER A 28 -21.54 -4.70 -55.78
N ILE A 29 -21.10 -4.04 -56.85
CA ILE A 29 -21.90 -3.85 -58.06
C ILE A 29 -21.19 -4.55 -59.20
N VAL A 30 -21.91 -5.43 -59.89
CA VAL A 30 -21.45 -6.11 -61.11
C VAL A 30 -22.27 -5.60 -62.29
N ASN A 31 -21.57 -5.10 -63.32
CA ASN A 31 -22.22 -4.64 -64.54
C ASN A 31 -22.45 -5.78 -65.54
N LEU A 32 -23.69 -6.28 -65.62
CA LEU A 32 -24.11 -7.35 -66.51
C LEU A 32 -25.00 -6.86 -67.68
N LEU A 33 -24.96 -5.56 -68.01
CA LEU A 33 -25.73 -4.97 -69.12
C LEU A 33 -25.45 -5.59 -70.50
N HIS A 34 -24.32 -6.30 -70.64
CA HIS A 34 -23.87 -6.93 -71.88
C HIS A 34 -24.38 -8.37 -72.07
N LEU A 35 -24.93 -9.00 -71.03
CA LEU A 35 -25.38 -10.39 -71.06
C LEU A 35 -26.86 -10.45 -71.48
N LYS A 36 -27.12 -11.01 -72.67
CA LYS A 36 -28.48 -11.25 -73.19
C LYS A 36 -29.26 -12.12 -72.20
N GLY A 37 -30.42 -11.62 -71.76
CA GLY A 37 -31.29 -12.28 -70.77
C GLY A 37 -31.14 -11.78 -69.32
N VAL A 38 -30.11 -10.98 -69.01
CA VAL A 38 -29.96 -10.33 -67.69
C VAL A 38 -30.10 -8.82 -67.81
N GLU A 39 -29.32 -8.17 -68.69
CA GLU A 39 -29.43 -6.74 -69.04
C GLU A 39 -29.59 -5.78 -67.84
N ALA A 40 -28.91 -6.07 -66.72
CA ALA A 40 -29.08 -5.36 -65.45
C ALA A 40 -27.76 -5.19 -64.68
N LEU A 41 -27.80 -4.35 -63.63
CA LEU A 41 -26.76 -4.27 -62.61
C LEU A 41 -27.12 -5.21 -61.45
N VAL A 42 -26.19 -6.09 -61.08
CA VAL A 42 -26.36 -6.94 -59.88
C VAL A 42 -25.70 -6.23 -58.71
N ILE A 43 -26.49 -5.93 -57.68
CA ILE A 43 -26.04 -5.28 -56.46
C ILE A 43 -26.15 -6.28 -55.32
N ASN A 44 -25.02 -6.69 -54.78
CA ASN A 44 -24.97 -7.44 -53.53
C ASN A 44 -24.75 -6.45 -52.39
N SER A 45 -25.51 -6.57 -51.31
CA SER A 45 -25.39 -5.68 -50.14
C SER A 45 -25.46 -6.51 -48.86
N ARG A 46 -24.56 -6.26 -47.92
CA ARG A 46 -24.59 -6.84 -46.57
C ARG A 46 -24.54 -5.74 -45.52
N SER A 47 -25.28 -5.91 -44.43
CA SER A 47 -25.15 -5.04 -43.27
C SER A 47 -23.78 -5.24 -42.62
N ILE A 48 -23.14 -4.14 -42.23
CA ILE A 48 -21.89 -4.17 -41.44
C ILE A 48 -22.06 -3.53 -40.06
N HIS A 49 -23.30 -3.24 -39.65
CA HIS A 49 -23.58 -2.53 -38.41
C HIS A 49 -23.24 -3.34 -37.16
N GLU A 50 -23.55 -4.64 -37.14
CA GLU A 50 -23.24 -5.54 -36.02
C GLU A 50 -21.74 -5.71 -35.81
N VAL A 51 -21.00 -5.97 -36.90
CA VAL A 51 -19.53 -6.09 -36.87
C VAL A 51 -18.91 -4.81 -36.33
N LYS A 52 -19.37 -3.65 -36.81
CA LYS A 52 -18.86 -2.34 -36.37
C LYS A 52 -19.15 -2.09 -34.90
N LYS A 53 -20.39 -2.36 -34.44
CA LYS A 53 -20.79 -2.16 -33.05
C LYS A 53 -20.01 -3.05 -32.10
N LEU A 54 -19.76 -4.32 -32.46
CA LEU A 54 -18.92 -5.23 -31.69
C LEU A 54 -17.47 -4.77 -31.65
N GLN A 55 -16.92 -4.32 -32.78
CA GLN A 55 -15.56 -3.77 -32.84
C GLN A 55 -15.40 -2.51 -31.97
N ASP A 56 -16.33 -1.57 -32.08
CA ASP A 56 -16.31 -0.32 -31.31
C ASP A 56 -16.49 -0.60 -29.82
N SER A 57 -17.38 -1.52 -29.44
CA SER A 57 -17.56 -1.95 -28.05
C SER A 57 -16.33 -2.65 -27.48
N LEU A 58 -15.67 -3.52 -28.25
CA LEU A 58 -14.42 -4.16 -27.85
C LEU A 58 -13.32 -3.12 -27.63
N LYS A 59 -13.21 -2.17 -28.55
CA LYS A 59 -12.22 -1.07 -28.46
C LYS A 59 -12.47 -0.18 -27.26
N GLU A 60 -13.73 0.14 -26.97
CA GLU A 60 -14.11 0.91 -25.77
C GLU A 60 -13.75 0.17 -24.49
N HIS A 61 -14.02 -1.13 -24.40
CA HIS A 61 -13.62 -1.95 -23.25
C HIS A 61 -12.10 -2.02 -23.08
N GLN A 62 -11.34 -2.18 -24.17
CA GLN A 62 -9.88 -2.17 -24.14
C GLN A 62 -9.35 -0.84 -23.60
N TYR A 63 -9.81 0.30 -24.11
CA TYR A 63 -9.39 1.62 -23.61
C TYR A 63 -9.72 1.84 -22.13
N LYS A 64 -10.88 1.36 -21.66
CA LYS A 64 -11.23 1.45 -20.24
C LYS A 64 -10.30 0.62 -19.36
N LEU A 65 -10.00 -0.61 -19.78
CA LEU A 65 -9.11 -1.51 -19.03
C LEU A 65 -7.67 -0.97 -19.00
N GLU A 66 -7.14 -0.55 -20.14
CA GLU A 66 -5.84 0.11 -20.24
C GLU A 66 -5.79 1.35 -19.35
N GLY A 67 -6.81 2.22 -19.41
CA GLY A 67 -6.88 3.42 -18.57
C GLY A 67 -6.87 3.11 -17.06
N ILE A 68 -7.55 2.05 -16.61
CA ILE A 68 -7.53 1.62 -15.20
C ILE A 68 -6.16 1.07 -14.80
N ILE A 69 -5.55 0.27 -15.67
CA ILE A 69 -4.26 -0.37 -15.43
C ILE A 69 -3.14 0.69 -15.38
N ASP A 70 -3.08 1.58 -16.36
CA ASP A 70 -2.01 2.56 -16.51
C ASP A 70 -2.08 3.70 -15.48
N ASN A 71 -3.28 4.10 -15.05
CA ASN A 71 -3.44 5.14 -14.02
C ASN A 71 -3.48 4.58 -12.58
N SER A 72 -3.29 3.27 -12.39
CA SER A 72 -3.18 2.68 -11.06
C SER A 72 -1.83 3.06 -10.43
N PRO A 73 -1.81 3.60 -9.19
CA PRO A 73 -0.55 3.84 -8.47
C PRO A 73 0.12 2.53 -8.02
N ALA A 74 -0.63 1.42 -7.96
CA ALA A 74 -0.06 0.11 -7.71
C ALA A 74 0.59 -0.42 -9.00
N GLY A 75 1.74 -1.09 -8.85
CA GLY A 75 2.37 -1.83 -9.93
C GLY A 75 1.50 -3.02 -10.33
N ILE A 76 1.04 -3.05 -11.57
CA ILE A 76 0.21 -4.12 -12.12
C ILE A 76 0.99 -4.82 -13.22
N TYR A 77 1.03 -6.15 -13.15
CA TYR A 77 1.61 -6.98 -14.20
C TYR A 77 0.83 -8.27 -14.40
N MET A 78 1.00 -8.84 -15.59
CA MET A 78 0.53 -10.17 -15.97
C MET A 78 1.69 -10.97 -16.55
N LYS A 79 1.78 -12.25 -16.16
CA LYS A 79 2.69 -13.22 -16.77
C LYS A 79 1.91 -14.37 -17.38
N ASP A 80 2.46 -14.97 -18.45
CA ASP A 80 1.99 -16.25 -18.96
C ASP A 80 2.34 -17.42 -18.01
N ARG A 81 1.98 -18.64 -18.38
CA ARG A 81 2.27 -19.86 -17.60
C ARG A 81 3.75 -20.19 -17.51
N GLN A 82 4.57 -19.65 -18.42
CA GLN A 82 6.01 -19.83 -18.46
C GLN A 82 6.75 -18.72 -17.69
N GLY A 83 6.03 -17.72 -17.19
CA GLY A 83 6.57 -16.62 -16.41
C GLY A 83 6.98 -15.40 -17.23
N HIS A 84 6.66 -15.33 -18.52
CA HIS A 84 6.96 -14.16 -19.34
C HIS A 84 5.97 -13.04 -19.11
N TYR A 85 6.46 -11.81 -18.89
CA TYR A 85 5.61 -10.64 -18.73
C TYR A 85 4.84 -10.34 -20.03
N MET A 86 3.50 -10.32 -19.96
CA MET A 86 2.62 -10.04 -21.09
C MET A 86 2.01 -8.63 -21.04
N ILE A 87 1.68 -8.17 -19.83
CA ILE A 87 1.09 -6.87 -19.56
C ILE A 87 1.80 -6.28 -18.35
N LEU A 88 2.03 -4.98 -18.38
CA LEU A 88 2.50 -4.21 -17.24
C LEU A 88 2.09 -2.75 -17.41
N ASN A 89 1.86 -2.06 -16.29
CA ASN A 89 1.60 -0.63 -16.25
C ASN A 89 2.86 0.20 -15.97
N ASP A 90 2.72 1.52 -16.03
CA ASP A 90 3.81 2.46 -15.79
C ASP A 90 4.39 2.34 -14.37
N ALA A 91 3.54 2.16 -13.35
CA ALA A 91 4.01 1.96 -11.98
C ALA A 91 4.93 0.73 -11.84
N TRP A 92 4.69 -0.36 -12.59
CA TRP A 92 5.58 -1.52 -12.57
C TRP A 92 6.94 -1.26 -13.24
N GLN A 93 6.98 -0.42 -14.28
CA GLN A 93 8.24 0.02 -14.90
C GLN A 93 9.08 0.82 -13.90
N GLU A 94 8.45 1.73 -13.15
CA GLU A 94 9.09 2.52 -12.11
C GLU A 94 9.62 1.65 -10.97
N ILE A 95 8.87 0.62 -10.57
CA ILE A 95 9.30 -0.36 -9.56
C ILE A 95 10.55 -1.11 -10.04
N LEU A 96 10.58 -1.62 -11.26
CA LEU A 96 11.75 -2.35 -11.76
C LEU A 96 12.88 -1.43 -12.21
N ASN A 97 12.62 -0.14 -12.37
CA ASN A 97 13.51 0.85 -12.98
C ASN A 97 14.02 0.38 -14.36
N LEU A 98 13.10 -0.19 -15.15
CA LEU A 98 13.35 -0.71 -16.49
C LEU A 98 12.22 -0.27 -17.43
N PRO A 99 12.53 0.07 -18.70
CA PRO A 99 11.49 0.41 -19.66
C PRO A 99 10.66 -0.83 -20.01
N LYS A 100 9.38 -0.63 -20.36
CA LYS A 100 8.44 -1.70 -20.74
C LYS A 100 8.99 -2.67 -21.78
N GLU A 101 9.70 -2.16 -22.77
CA GLU A 101 10.32 -2.93 -23.85
C GLU A 101 11.37 -3.93 -23.34
N ASP A 102 12.02 -3.61 -22.22
CA ASP A 102 13.00 -4.48 -21.57
C ASP A 102 12.39 -5.46 -20.57
N ILE A 103 11.08 -5.38 -20.32
CA ILE A 103 10.39 -6.27 -19.38
C ILE A 103 9.48 -7.24 -20.16
N LEU A 104 8.75 -6.74 -21.15
CA LEU A 104 7.80 -7.55 -21.91
C LEU A 104 8.48 -8.74 -22.59
N GLY A 105 7.87 -9.91 -22.47
CA GLY A 105 8.36 -11.17 -23.00
C GLY A 105 9.53 -11.79 -22.22
N LYS A 106 10.07 -11.12 -21.20
CA LYS A 106 11.15 -11.66 -20.36
C LYS A 106 10.59 -12.32 -19.11
N THR A 107 11.39 -13.16 -18.46
CA THR A 107 11.10 -13.80 -17.18
C THR A 107 11.75 -13.04 -16.02
N ASP A 108 11.37 -13.37 -14.77
CA ASP A 108 12.01 -12.77 -13.58
C ASP A 108 13.53 -12.99 -13.56
N PHE A 109 14.01 -14.15 -14.02
CA PHE A 109 15.44 -14.48 -14.02
C PHE A 109 16.27 -13.65 -14.99
N GLU A 110 15.64 -13.05 -15.99
CA GLU A 110 16.31 -12.21 -16.99
C GLU A 110 16.43 -10.74 -16.55
N ILE A 111 15.56 -10.30 -15.63
CA ILE A 111 15.45 -8.89 -15.24
C ILE A 111 15.68 -8.62 -13.74
N LEU A 112 15.68 -9.66 -12.89
CA LEU A 112 15.89 -9.55 -11.45
C LEU A 112 17.10 -10.36 -10.97
N PRO A 113 17.67 -10.01 -9.81
CA PRO A 113 18.68 -10.83 -9.15
C PRO A 113 18.20 -12.28 -8.92
N PRO A 114 19.04 -13.32 -9.14
CA PRO A 114 18.61 -14.72 -9.12
C PRO A 114 17.87 -15.16 -7.86
N LYS A 115 18.26 -14.62 -6.70
CA LYS A 115 17.62 -14.90 -5.42
C LYS A 115 16.18 -14.37 -5.37
N GLN A 116 15.95 -13.15 -5.85
CA GLN A 116 14.61 -12.54 -5.90
C GLN A 116 13.75 -13.24 -6.95
N ALA A 117 14.30 -13.48 -8.14
CA ALA A 117 13.61 -14.21 -9.20
C ALA A 117 13.11 -15.58 -8.72
N SER A 118 13.96 -16.36 -8.05
CA SER A 118 13.58 -17.67 -7.52
C SER A 118 12.42 -17.62 -6.52
N ILE A 119 12.40 -16.61 -5.64
CA ILE A 119 11.32 -16.42 -4.65
C ILE A 119 10.01 -16.06 -5.35
N ILE A 120 10.07 -15.12 -6.28
CA ILE A 120 8.90 -14.63 -7.03
C ILE A 120 8.31 -15.76 -7.88
N THR A 121 9.14 -16.45 -8.67
CA THR A 121 8.69 -17.56 -9.53
C THR A 121 8.10 -18.71 -8.70
N HIS A 122 8.68 -19.06 -7.56
CA HIS A 122 8.11 -20.07 -6.65
C HIS A 122 6.74 -19.66 -6.10
N ASN A 123 6.56 -18.39 -5.78
CA ASN A 123 5.27 -17.87 -5.35
C ASN A 123 4.24 -17.88 -6.50
N ASP A 124 4.65 -17.51 -7.71
CA ASP A 124 3.80 -17.52 -8.90
C ASP A 124 3.30 -18.95 -9.19
N GLU A 125 4.18 -19.96 -9.09
CA GLU A 125 3.80 -21.37 -9.22
C GLU A 125 2.78 -21.82 -8.16
N LYS A 126 2.94 -21.39 -6.91
CA LYS A 126 1.99 -21.71 -5.83
C LYS A 126 0.62 -21.10 -6.08
N VAL A 127 0.56 -19.87 -6.56
CA VAL A 127 -0.69 -19.20 -6.94
C VAL A 127 -1.38 -19.98 -8.06
N MET A 128 -0.64 -20.31 -9.12
CA MET A 128 -1.17 -21.10 -10.25
C MET A 128 -1.70 -22.47 -9.82
N LYS A 129 -0.98 -23.18 -8.95
CA LYS A 129 -1.38 -24.52 -8.46
C LYS A 129 -2.56 -24.47 -7.50
N SER A 130 -2.63 -23.46 -6.63
CA SER A 130 -3.70 -23.34 -5.62
C SER A 130 -5.00 -22.76 -6.17
N GLY A 131 -4.91 -21.90 -7.20
CA GLY A 131 -6.05 -21.12 -7.71
C GLY A 131 -6.55 -20.06 -6.74
N GLN A 132 -5.89 -19.85 -5.60
CA GLN A 132 -6.28 -18.88 -4.57
C GLN A 132 -5.46 -17.60 -4.67
N ILE A 133 -6.07 -16.50 -4.23
CA ILE A 133 -5.38 -15.22 -4.09
C ILE A 133 -4.37 -15.31 -2.95
N MET A 134 -3.10 -15.02 -3.22
CA MET A 134 -2.06 -14.96 -2.21
C MET A 134 -1.65 -13.51 -1.95
N LYS A 135 -1.56 -13.15 -0.67
CA LYS A 135 -0.99 -11.87 -0.22
C LYS A 135 0.45 -12.08 0.23
N LEU A 136 1.38 -11.37 -0.38
CA LEU A 136 2.82 -11.57 -0.18
C LEU A 136 3.46 -10.23 0.18
N GLN A 137 4.44 -10.29 1.08
CA GLN A 137 5.38 -9.17 1.28
C GLN A 137 6.62 -9.47 0.46
N GLU A 138 6.94 -8.57 -0.46
CA GLU A 138 8.09 -8.67 -1.35
C GLU A 138 8.99 -7.44 -1.12
N SER A 139 10.28 -7.59 -1.39
CA SER A 139 11.20 -6.45 -1.41
C SER A 139 12.03 -6.45 -2.69
N VAL A 140 12.30 -5.25 -3.18
CA VAL A 140 13.15 -5.00 -4.33
C VAL A 140 14.36 -4.20 -3.85
N SER A 141 15.54 -4.68 -4.21
CA SER A 141 16.80 -4.00 -3.92
C SER A 141 17.24 -3.22 -5.15
N TYR A 142 17.46 -1.93 -5.00
CA TYR A 142 17.85 -1.04 -6.10
C TYR A 142 19.37 -0.88 -6.19
N PRO A 143 19.91 -0.48 -7.35
CA PRO A 143 21.35 -0.25 -7.53
C PRO A 143 21.95 0.82 -6.60
N ASP A 144 21.14 1.76 -6.12
CA ASP A 144 21.53 2.78 -5.14
C ASP A 144 21.66 2.24 -3.70
N GLY A 145 21.35 0.96 -3.50
CA GLY A 145 21.38 0.29 -2.20
C GLY A 145 20.10 0.46 -1.37
N SER A 146 19.10 1.20 -1.88
CA SER A 146 17.79 1.29 -1.24
C SER A 146 17.02 -0.03 -1.36
N GLU A 147 16.23 -0.34 -0.33
CA GLU A 147 15.29 -1.45 -0.35
C GLU A 147 13.87 -0.88 -0.28
N ARG A 148 13.02 -1.24 -1.24
CA ARG A 148 11.60 -0.90 -1.21
C ARG A 148 10.78 -2.13 -0.88
N TYR A 149 9.71 -1.92 -0.13
CA TYR A 149 8.83 -2.98 0.35
C TYR A 149 7.48 -2.89 -0.34
N PHE A 150 6.97 -4.04 -0.77
CA PHE A 150 5.71 -4.14 -1.49
C PHE A 150 4.77 -5.13 -0.81
N LEU A 151 3.49 -4.78 -0.76
CA LEU A 151 2.41 -5.70 -0.46
C LEU A 151 1.75 -6.11 -1.78
N THR A 152 2.06 -7.34 -2.22
CA THR A 152 1.63 -7.88 -3.51
C THR A 152 0.45 -8.84 -3.32
N ASN A 153 -0.65 -8.59 -4.01
CA ASN A 153 -1.71 -9.58 -4.21
C ASN A 153 -1.45 -10.30 -5.53
N LYS A 154 -1.36 -11.64 -5.51
CA LYS A 154 -1.20 -12.47 -6.70
C LYS A 154 -2.38 -13.41 -6.87
N PHE A 155 -2.84 -13.57 -8.10
CA PHE A 155 -3.96 -14.46 -8.44
C PHE A 155 -3.81 -15.04 -9.85
N SER A 156 -4.35 -16.23 -10.05
CA SER A 156 -4.37 -16.90 -11.35
C SER A 156 -5.39 -16.23 -12.27
N LEU A 157 -5.02 -16.06 -13.54
CA LEU A 157 -5.95 -15.65 -14.59
C LEU A 157 -6.42 -16.88 -15.35
N LEU A 158 -7.72 -16.94 -15.64
CA LEU A 158 -8.35 -18.04 -16.35
C LEU A 158 -8.71 -17.62 -17.78
N ASN A 159 -8.64 -18.56 -18.72
CA ASN A 159 -9.19 -18.41 -20.06
C ASN A 159 -10.72 -18.68 -20.08
N ALA A 160 -11.35 -18.62 -21.26
CA ALA A 160 -12.79 -18.87 -21.41
C ALA A 160 -13.18 -20.31 -21.05
N GLU A 161 -12.23 -21.24 -21.09
CA GLU A 161 -12.37 -22.66 -20.75
C GLU A 161 -12.09 -22.95 -19.26
N ASN A 162 -11.95 -21.92 -18.41
CA ASN A 162 -11.60 -22.02 -16.99
C ASN A 162 -10.23 -22.65 -16.70
N GLU A 163 -9.32 -22.66 -17.67
CA GLU A 163 -7.95 -23.11 -17.49
C GLU A 163 -7.04 -21.94 -17.12
N VAL A 164 -6.02 -22.21 -16.29
CA VAL A 164 -5.03 -21.20 -15.90
C VAL A 164 -4.24 -20.76 -17.13
N MET A 165 -4.40 -19.49 -17.51
CA MET A 165 -3.70 -18.83 -18.61
C MET A 165 -2.41 -18.14 -18.13
N GLY A 166 -2.33 -17.80 -16.85
CA GLY A 166 -1.19 -17.08 -16.30
C GLY A 166 -1.46 -16.54 -14.90
N ILE A 167 -0.69 -15.53 -14.50
CA ILE A 167 -0.80 -14.89 -13.17
C ILE A 167 -0.90 -13.38 -13.34
N CYS A 168 -1.65 -12.74 -12.45
CA CYS A 168 -1.62 -11.30 -12.27
C CYS A 168 -1.12 -10.94 -10.87
N GLY A 169 -0.23 -9.95 -10.82
CA GLY A 169 0.26 -9.36 -9.59
C GLY A 169 -0.15 -7.89 -9.50
N VAL A 170 -0.60 -7.49 -8.32
CA VAL A 170 -0.88 -6.09 -7.97
C VAL A 170 -0.06 -5.74 -6.73
N SER A 171 0.96 -4.92 -6.92
CA SER A 171 1.97 -4.59 -5.91
C SER A 171 1.81 -3.14 -5.44
N ASN A 172 1.46 -2.97 -4.17
CA ASN A 172 1.39 -1.66 -3.54
C ASN A 172 2.68 -1.42 -2.77
N GLU A 173 3.33 -0.29 -3.00
CA GLU A 173 4.49 0.11 -2.21
C GLU A 173 4.07 0.46 -0.78
N VAL A 174 4.78 -0.08 0.20
CA VAL A 174 4.57 0.13 1.64
C VAL A 174 5.87 0.51 2.36
N THR A 175 6.86 1.01 1.60
CA THR A 175 8.20 1.36 2.10
C THR A 175 8.14 2.41 3.21
N GLU A 176 7.43 3.52 2.98
CA GLU A 176 7.30 4.59 3.98
C GLU A 176 6.67 4.08 5.28
N LEU A 177 5.56 3.34 5.16
CA LEU A 177 4.86 2.75 6.30
C LEU A 177 5.78 1.82 7.11
N LYS A 178 6.52 0.94 6.44
CA LYS A 178 7.51 0.05 7.06
C LYS A 178 8.62 0.85 7.75
N ASN A 179 9.16 1.87 7.10
CA ASN A 179 10.22 2.70 7.67
C ASN A 179 9.75 3.46 8.91
N THR A 180 8.53 4.01 8.90
CA THR A 180 7.92 4.65 10.07
C THR A 180 7.73 3.65 11.21
N GLN A 181 7.24 2.44 10.89
CA GLN A 181 7.08 1.37 11.88
C GLN A 181 8.43 0.98 12.50
N PHE A 182 9.46 0.73 11.68
CA PHE A 182 10.80 0.41 12.17
C PHE A 182 11.42 1.53 13.00
N ALA A 183 11.24 2.78 12.59
CA ALA A 183 11.71 3.93 13.34
C ALA A 183 11.03 4.03 14.71
N LEU A 184 9.72 3.76 14.78
CA LEU A 184 8.96 3.71 16.02
C LEU A 184 9.45 2.57 16.93
N GLU A 185 9.53 1.35 16.41
CA GLU A 185 10.01 0.17 17.15
C GLU A 185 11.43 0.37 17.69
N LYS A 186 12.31 0.97 16.87
CA LYS A 186 13.66 1.34 17.29
C LYS A 186 13.62 2.40 18.39
N SER A 187 12.80 3.44 18.24
CA SER A 187 12.65 4.50 19.27
C SER A 187 12.13 3.93 20.60
N GLU A 188 11.13 3.06 20.56
CA GLU A 188 10.60 2.38 21.74
C GLU A 188 11.64 1.48 22.40
N SER A 189 12.40 0.72 21.60
CA SER A 189 13.45 -0.16 22.11
C SER A 189 14.57 0.65 22.76
N TRP A 190 14.99 1.75 22.14
CA TRP A 190 15.96 2.68 22.70
C TRP A 190 15.44 3.33 23.98
N PHE A 191 14.20 3.81 23.98
CA PHE A 191 13.57 4.38 25.17
C PHE A 191 13.54 3.37 26.32
N LYS A 192 13.09 2.13 26.08
CA LYS A 192 13.10 1.04 27.07
C LYS A 192 14.51 0.79 27.60
N ALA A 193 15.52 0.69 26.73
CA ALA A 193 16.89 0.43 27.13
C ALA A 193 17.50 1.57 27.98
N ILE A 194 17.28 2.82 27.59
CA ILE A 194 17.76 4.01 28.31
C ILE A 194 17.10 4.06 29.70
N VAL A 195 15.79 3.90 29.75
CA VAL A 195 15.01 4.00 30.99
C VAL A 195 15.34 2.87 31.97
N GLN A 196 15.55 1.64 31.48
CA GLN A 196 15.90 0.50 32.33
C GLN A 196 17.29 0.64 32.97
N ASN A 197 18.21 1.32 32.29
CA ASN A 197 19.58 1.50 32.76
C ASN A 197 19.86 2.89 33.36
N SER A 198 18.86 3.77 33.43
CA SER A 198 18.98 5.09 34.04
C SER A 198 19.27 5.00 35.54
N LEU A 199 20.21 5.83 36.02
CA LEU A 199 20.48 6.01 37.45
C LEU A 199 19.44 6.90 38.14
N ASP A 200 18.70 7.69 37.36
CA ASP A 200 17.53 8.45 37.82
C ASP A 200 16.24 7.66 37.54
N PHE A 201 15.19 7.91 38.33
CA PHE A 201 13.84 7.44 37.97
C PHE A 201 13.00 8.57 37.38
N VAL A 202 12.18 8.21 36.40
CA VAL A 202 11.19 9.10 35.79
C VAL A 202 9.80 8.58 36.16
N THR A 203 8.90 9.48 36.51
CA THR A 203 7.49 9.14 36.69
C THR A 203 6.64 10.12 35.90
N VAL A 204 5.57 9.60 35.29
CA VAL A 204 4.56 10.41 34.62
C VAL A 204 3.31 10.35 35.47
N VAL A 205 2.78 11.52 35.82
CA VAL A 205 1.58 11.69 36.64
C VAL A 205 0.56 12.50 35.86
N ASP A 206 -0.73 12.27 36.11
CA ASP A 206 -1.78 13.18 35.66
C ASP A 206 -1.96 14.36 36.64
N ASN A 207 -2.97 15.19 36.38
CA ASN A 207 -3.24 16.41 37.15
C ASN A 207 -3.63 16.13 38.61
N ASP A 208 -4.09 14.92 38.92
CA ASP A 208 -4.50 14.51 40.26
C ASP A 208 -3.38 13.75 41.00
N GLY A 209 -2.18 13.68 40.41
CA GLY A 209 -1.02 12.98 40.97
C GLY A 209 -1.08 11.46 40.80
N ILE A 210 -2.02 10.93 40.00
CA ILE A 210 -2.09 9.51 39.71
C ILE A 210 -0.97 9.18 38.71
N LYS A 211 -0.10 8.25 39.08
CA LYS A 211 1.04 7.84 38.25
C LYS A 211 0.55 6.96 37.10
N LYS A 212 0.88 7.34 35.87
CA LYS A 212 0.65 6.54 34.65
C LYS A 212 1.86 5.71 34.27
N TYR A 213 3.04 6.14 34.71
CA TYR A 213 4.29 5.49 34.38
C TYR A 213 5.33 5.73 35.46
N VAL A 214 6.18 4.72 35.68
CA VAL A 214 7.42 4.85 36.45
C VAL A 214 8.49 3.95 35.85
N THR A 215 9.73 4.45 35.82
CA THR A 215 10.87 3.67 35.36
C THR A 215 11.25 2.56 36.35
N PRO A 216 11.79 1.42 35.89
CA PRO A 216 12.20 0.32 36.76
C PRO A 216 13.29 0.70 37.79
N SER A 217 14.07 1.75 37.51
CA SER A 217 15.08 2.29 38.42
C SER A 217 14.53 2.76 39.77
N VAL A 218 13.21 2.99 39.89
CA VAL A 218 12.55 3.31 41.17
C VAL A 218 12.80 2.24 42.24
N LYS A 219 12.95 0.97 41.86
CA LYS A 219 13.28 -0.11 42.79
C LYS A 219 14.65 0.04 43.41
N LYS A 220 15.64 0.48 42.63
CA LYS A 220 17.01 0.71 43.11
C LYS A 220 17.10 1.97 43.98
N ILE A 221 16.32 3.00 43.65
CA ILE A 221 16.42 4.34 44.28
C ILE A 221 15.52 4.46 45.52
N LEU A 222 14.26 4.02 45.43
CA LEU A 222 13.25 4.16 46.48
C LEU A 222 12.84 2.83 47.12
N GLY A 223 13.27 1.69 46.57
CA GLY A 223 12.97 0.36 47.12
C GLY A 223 11.62 -0.23 46.72
N PHE A 224 10.76 0.54 46.05
CA PHE A 224 9.45 0.07 45.58
C PHE A 224 9.57 -0.69 44.25
N SER A 225 8.83 -1.79 44.08
CA SER A 225 8.65 -2.31 42.71
C SER A 225 7.82 -1.31 41.87
N PRO A 226 7.96 -1.31 40.54
CA PRO A 226 7.19 -0.40 39.68
C PRO A 226 5.68 -0.50 39.89
N ALA A 227 5.14 -1.72 40.03
CA ALA A 227 3.72 -1.94 40.27
C ALA A 227 3.26 -1.31 41.60
N GLU A 228 3.95 -1.60 42.70
CA GLU A 228 3.63 -1.00 44.00
C GLU A 228 3.76 0.52 43.98
N TYR A 229 4.73 1.07 43.25
CA TYR A 229 4.94 2.50 43.20
C TYR A 229 3.86 3.23 42.40
N LEU A 230 3.30 2.59 41.37
CA LEU A 230 2.20 3.12 40.56
C LEU A 230 0.90 3.26 41.38
N ASP A 231 0.67 2.36 42.34
CA ASP A 231 -0.53 2.36 43.18
C ASP A 231 -0.53 3.45 44.27
N ILE A 232 0.61 4.10 44.50
CA ILE A 232 0.73 5.18 45.50
C ILE A 232 0.54 6.52 44.78
N ASN A 233 -0.35 7.39 45.26
CA ASN A 233 -0.45 8.75 44.70
C ASN A 233 0.89 9.48 44.83
N PHE A 234 1.21 10.33 43.86
CA PHE A 234 2.45 11.11 43.87
C PHE A 234 2.61 11.96 45.14
N PHE A 235 1.55 12.62 45.60
CA PHE A 235 1.60 13.53 46.75
C PHE A 235 1.75 12.77 48.08
N ASP A 236 1.14 11.59 48.23
CA ASP A 236 1.21 10.75 49.43
C ASP A 236 2.62 10.20 49.72
N ASN A 237 3.50 10.22 48.72
CA ASN A 237 4.85 9.69 48.82
C ASN A 237 5.89 10.75 49.25
N ILE A 238 5.44 11.97 49.54
CA ILE A 238 6.29 13.13 49.78
C ILE A 238 6.19 13.52 51.26
N HIS A 239 7.27 14.07 51.81
CA HIS A 239 7.28 14.50 53.20
C HIS A 239 6.22 15.59 53.46
N PRO A 240 5.45 15.53 54.56
CA PRO A 240 4.34 16.46 54.84
C PRO A 240 4.73 17.94 54.75
N ASP A 241 5.93 18.30 55.25
CA ASP A 241 6.48 19.66 55.18
C ASP A 241 6.61 20.22 53.75
N HIS A 242 6.66 19.34 52.74
CA HIS A 242 6.80 19.71 51.33
C HIS A 242 5.50 19.56 50.54
N GLU A 243 4.48 18.89 51.07
CA GLU A 243 3.27 18.50 50.34
C GLU A 243 2.46 19.72 49.87
N LEU A 244 2.09 20.63 50.78
CA LEU A 244 1.29 21.83 50.46
C LEU A 244 1.99 22.77 49.47
N ASN A 245 3.30 22.96 49.65
CA ASN A 245 4.13 23.76 48.76
C ASN A 245 4.28 23.13 47.38
N LEU A 246 4.29 21.79 47.31
CA LEU A 246 4.38 21.09 46.04
C LEU A 246 3.05 21.07 45.30
N ILE A 247 1.91 20.87 45.97
CA ILE A 247 0.58 20.91 45.33
C ILE A 247 0.32 22.29 44.71
N SER A 248 0.62 23.36 45.45
CA SER A 248 0.48 24.73 44.95
C SER A 248 1.40 24.98 43.75
N SER A 249 2.67 24.59 43.86
CA SER A 249 3.63 24.67 42.73
C SER A 249 3.17 23.83 41.54
N PHE A 250 2.63 22.63 41.76
CA PHE A 250 2.17 21.73 40.70
C PHE A 250 1.02 22.35 39.92
N LYS A 251 0.01 22.90 40.61
CA LYS A 251 -1.11 23.63 39.99
C LYS A 251 -0.64 24.85 39.20
N GLU A 252 0.30 25.62 39.74
CA GLU A 252 0.88 26.77 39.03
C GLU A 252 1.60 26.34 37.75
N LEU A 253 2.40 25.28 37.82
CA LEU A 253 3.17 24.81 36.67
C LEU A 253 2.29 24.22 35.56
N ILE A 254 1.18 23.54 35.91
CA ILE A 254 0.15 23.12 34.95
C ILE A 254 -0.39 24.34 34.19
N ASN A 255 -0.82 25.37 34.94
CA ASN A 255 -1.44 26.56 34.35
C ASN A 255 -0.46 27.36 33.47
N LYS A 256 0.79 27.49 33.90
CA LYS A 256 1.83 28.25 33.18
C LYS A 256 2.55 27.45 32.10
N LYS A 257 2.32 26.14 31.99
CA LYS A 257 3.06 25.21 31.10
C LYS A 257 4.58 25.40 31.20
N SER A 258 5.10 25.54 32.42
CA SER A 258 6.50 25.89 32.66
C SER A 258 7.24 24.76 33.39
N LYS A 259 8.56 24.71 33.22
CA LYS A 259 9.44 23.71 33.84
C LYS A 259 10.05 24.27 35.12
N ARG A 260 10.08 23.47 36.20
CA ARG A 260 10.75 23.84 37.45
C ARG A 260 11.44 22.66 38.10
N ARG A 261 12.59 22.92 38.70
CA ARG A 261 13.32 21.97 39.54
C ARG A 261 12.96 22.24 41.00
N ILE A 262 12.48 21.22 41.70
CA ILE A 262 12.06 21.31 43.10
C ILE A 262 12.79 20.24 43.88
N LYS A 263 13.35 20.62 45.03
CA LYS A 263 13.97 19.67 45.95
C LYS A 263 12.91 19.19 46.93
N ILE A 264 12.71 17.88 47.02
CA ILE A 264 11.72 17.25 47.89
C ILE A 264 12.35 16.09 48.67
N TYR A 265 11.73 15.74 49.78
CA TYR A 265 12.00 14.49 50.50
C TYR A 265 10.90 13.50 50.16
N SER A 266 11.30 12.32 49.69
CA SER A 266 10.38 11.23 49.36
C SER A 266 10.55 10.07 50.34
N LYS A 267 9.49 9.30 50.50
CA LYS A 267 9.54 8.07 51.29
C LYS A 267 10.40 7.02 50.58
N ILE A 268 11.23 6.31 51.35
CA ILE A 268 12.01 5.16 50.89
C ILE A 268 11.47 3.90 51.60
N LYS A 269 11.17 2.86 50.82
CA LYS A 269 10.76 1.56 51.36
C LYS A 269 11.93 0.93 52.13
N ASN A 270 11.66 0.45 53.34
CA ASN A 270 12.64 -0.16 54.27
C ASN A 270 13.71 0.80 54.86
N SER A 271 13.46 2.13 54.88
CA SER A 271 14.34 3.06 55.62
C SER A 271 14.29 2.81 57.13
N LYS A 272 15.46 2.67 57.78
CA LYS A 272 15.59 2.56 59.25
C LYS A 272 15.37 3.89 60.00
N ILE A 273 15.26 5.01 59.29
CA ILE A 273 15.08 6.37 59.85
C ILE A 273 13.79 6.95 59.28
N ASN A 274 12.76 7.10 60.12
CA ASN A 274 11.46 7.78 59.90
C ASN A 274 10.76 7.65 58.52
N GLY A 275 11.10 6.64 57.70
CA GLY A 275 10.52 6.44 56.37
C GLY A 275 10.97 7.42 55.27
N PHE A 276 11.54 8.58 55.61
CA PHE A 276 12.00 9.63 54.67
C PHE A 276 13.52 9.79 54.76
N GLY A 277 14.25 9.76 53.63
CA GLY A 277 15.71 9.72 53.71
C GLY A 277 16.53 10.13 52.48
N SER A 278 15.91 10.34 51.31
CA SER A 278 16.65 10.77 50.11
C SER A 278 16.27 12.19 49.71
N ASN A 279 17.30 13.02 49.52
CA ASN A 279 17.15 14.27 48.77
C ASN A 279 16.91 13.92 47.31
N ILE A 280 15.68 14.08 46.83
CA ILE A 280 15.35 13.85 45.43
C ILE A 280 15.15 15.19 44.76
N PHE A 281 15.89 15.43 43.69
CA PHE A 281 15.63 16.56 42.81
C PHE A 281 14.58 16.13 41.80
N LEU A 282 13.38 16.66 41.96
CA LEU A 282 12.29 16.41 41.05
C LEU A 282 12.27 17.53 40.00
N VAL A 283 12.32 17.13 38.72
CA VAL A 283 12.18 18.06 37.59
C VAL A 283 10.79 17.82 36.99
N ILE A 284 9.89 18.78 37.18
CA ILE A 284 8.54 18.71 36.62
C ILE A 284 8.58 19.35 35.24
N ASN A 285 8.18 18.58 34.23
CA ASN A 285 8.14 19.04 32.86
C ASN A 285 6.77 18.73 32.26
N PHE A 286 6.17 19.71 31.58
CA PHE A 286 4.87 19.56 30.93
C PHE A 286 5.11 19.39 29.43
N LYS A 287 4.62 18.29 28.86
CA LYS A 287 4.61 18.11 27.41
C LYS A 287 3.40 18.86 26.86
N THR A 288 3.61 19.79 25.95
CA THR A 288 2.53 20.32 25.11
C THR A 288 2.03 19.20 24.21
N SER A 289 0.74 18.87 24.29
CA SER A 289 0.07 18.16 23.19
C SER A 289 0.24 19.02 21.94
N ILE A 290 0.84 18.44 20.91
CA ILE A 290 0.76 18.93 19.52
C ILE A 290 -0.51 18.33 18.94
#